data_AF-A0AAW8W7T8-F1
#
_entry.id   AF-A0AAW8W7T8-F1
#
_cell.length_a   1.000
_cell.length_b   1.000
_cell.length_c   1.000
_cell.angle_alpha   90.00
_cell.angle_beta   90.00
_cell.angle_gamma   90.00
#
_symmetry.space_group_name_H-M   'P 1'
#
loop_
_entity.id
_entity.type
_entity.pdbx_description
1 polymer ?
#
loop_
_entity_poly.entity_id
_entity_poly.type
_entity_poly.pdbx_seq_one_letter_code
_entity_poly.pdbx_strand_id
1 'polypeptide(L)'
;MTDFLTAYQHATHRPTPPDANRLAPLFAQIAADHLLPPRGQQAVDAGFTAHTLSDAHENPPIYHYYQWVLANCLAEHPVHELSAQLVGNSFVCVNLFQTDLPQPLTLNPWQVSAMADFPLMTNCAVIIENNGVFAWLHHRHPNWPLIDQAGNDFNSTANCLLRQLVYRGVAVTYLGDLDSPGIQIAERVQRLIPQVPADELFALQLPQRVFAWLVQYGKPDAKRTKQQTVQTPLLQEALTSIHTLGKFVEQEQLIAAYEDLIPAWLAQHTPKPES
;
A
#
# COMPACT_ATOMS: atom_id res chain seq x y z
N MET A 1 16.23 29.63 0.01
CA MET A 1 15.03 28.80 -0.25
C MET A 1 13.90 29.73 -0.64
N THR A 2 13.22 29.44 -1.75
CA THR A 2 12.02 30.19 -2.16
C THR A 2 10.91 29.92 -1.16
N ASP A 3 10.30 30.98 -0.62
CA ASP A 3 9.08 30.85 0.16
C ASP A 3 7.89 30.63 -0.78
N PHE A 4 7.55 29.36 -1.00
CA PHE A 4 6.48 28.95 -1.92
C PHE A 4 5.10 29.51 -1.52
N LEU A 5 4.86 29.74 -0.23
CA LEU A 5 3.59 30.29 0.27
C LEU A 5 3.44 31.74 -0.18
N THR A 6 4.47 32.55 0.04
CA THR A 6 4.50 33.95 -0.40
C THR A 6 4.44 34.05 -1.92
N ALA A 7 5.17 33.20 -2.64
CA ALA A 7 5.15 33.17 -4.10
C ALA A 7 3.75 32.88 -4.65
N TYR A 8 3.06 31.87 -4.10
CA TYR A 8 1.69 31.51 -4.48
C TYR A 8 0.71 32.65 -4.22
N GLN A 9 0.74 33.25 -3.03
CA GLN A 9 -0.18 34.31 -2.66
C GLN A 9 0.00 35.55 -3.53
N HIS A 10 1.26 35.92 -3.83
CA HIS A 10 1.58 37.05 -4.68
C HIS A 10 1.13 36.82 -6.13
N ALA A 11 1.39 35.63 -6.69
CA ALA A 11 1.10 35.34 -8.09
C ALA A 11 -0.38 35.05 -8.38
N THR A 12 -1.08 34.41 -7.45
CA THR A 12 -2.48 34.00 -7.67
C THR A 12 -3.50 34.96 -7.05
N HIS A 13 -3.07 35.87 -6.18
CA HIS A 13 -3.92 36.70 -5.32
C HIS A 13 -4.92 35.90 -4.47
N ARG A 14 -4.68 34.59 -4.29
CA ARG A 14 -5.49 33.71 -3.45
C ARG A 14 -4.82 33.54 -2.08
N PRO A 15 -5.60 33.34 -1.01
CA PRO A 15 -5.02 32.93 0.26
C PRO A 15 -4.31 31.59 0.12
N THR A 16 -3.22 31.42 0.85
CA THR A 16 -2.54 30.12 0.96
C THR A 16 -3.49 29.12 1.64
N PRO A 17 -3.62 27.89 1.12
CA PRO A 17 -4.44 26.88 1.78
C PRO A 17 -4.00 26.64 3.23
N PRO A 18 -4.94 26.33 4.14
CA PRO A 18 -4.59 25.82 5.46
C PRO A 18 -3.67 24.60 5.32
N ASP A 19 -2.68 24.46 6.20
CA ASP A 19 -1.72 23.35 6.22
C ASP A 19 -0.78 23.23 4.99
N ALA A 20 -0.79 24.17 4.04
CA ALA A 20 0.10 24.16 2.88
C ALA A 20 1.60 24.15 3.24
N ASN A 21 1.96 24.65 4.42
CA ASN A 21 3.32 24.60 4.97
C ASN A 21 3.80 23.16 5.23
N ARG A 22 2.89 22.18 5.40
CA ARG A 22 3.25 20.77 5.58
C ARG A 22 3.88 20.15 4.33
N LEU A 23 3.71 20.76 3.15
CA LEU A 23 4.36 20.33 1.91
C LEU A 23 5.80 20.86 1.75
N ALA A 24 6.26 21.76 2.63
CA ALA A 24 7.60 22.34 2.52
C ALA A 24 8.73 21.28 2.49
N PRO A 25 8.72 20.21 3.31
CA PRO A 25 9.71 19.15 3.23
C PRO A 25 9.68 18.40 1.90
N LEU A 26 8.50 18.19 1.31
CA LEU A 26 8.35 17.54 0.01
C LEU A 26 8.97 18.40 -1.10
N PHE A 27 8.65 19.70 -1.13
CA PHE A 27 9.22 20.61 -2.12
C PHE A 27 10.74 20.76 -2.00
N ALA A 28 11.28 20.72 -0.77
CA ALA A 28 12.72 20.72 -0.57
C ALA A 28 13.39 19.47 -1.16
N GLN A 29 12.76 18.30 -1.05
CA GLN A 29 13.26 17.06 -1.66
C GLN A 29 13.17 17.10 -3.18
N ILE A 30 12.09 17.65 -3.74
CA ILE A 30 11.94 17.83 -5.20
C ILE A 30 13.03 18.77 -5.73
N ALA A 31 13.25 19.92 -5.08
CA ALA A 31 14.27 20.88 -5.47
C ALA A 31 15.71 20.33 -5.34
N ALA A 32 15.90 19.25 -4.57
CA ALA A 32 17.17 18.55 -4.42
C ALA A 32 17.30 17.33 -5.35
N ASP A 33 16.35 17.14 -6.27
CA ASP A 33 16.29 16.01 -7.22
C ASP A 33 16.37 14.63 -6.52
N HIS A 34 15.85 14.54 -5.29
CA HIS A 34 15.79 13.28 -4.56
C HIS A 34 14.76 12.32 -5.17
N LEU A 35 15.06 11.02 -5.11
CA LEU A 35 14.06 9.98 -5.38
C LEU A 35 13.00 10.00 -4.28
N LEU A 36 11.74 10.19 -4.68
CA LEU A 36 10.60 10.30 -3.80
C LEU A 36 9.82 9.00 -3.72
N PRO A 37 9.13 8.73 -2.60
CA PRO A 37 8.19 7.62 -2.52
C PRO A 37 7.02 7.84 -3.48
N PRO A 38 6.17 6.84 -3.70
CA PRO A 38 4.95 7.02 -4.49
C PRO A 38 4.09 8.17 -3.96
N ARG A 39 3.34 8.82 -4.86
CA ARG A 39 2.61 10.06 -4.55
C ARG A 39 1.65 9.95 -3.35
N GLY A 40 1.03 8.79 -3.17
CA GLY A 40 0.18 8.49 -2.00
C GLY A 40 0.95 8.63 -0.68
N GLN A 41 2.15 8.05 -0.63
CA GLN A 41 3.02 8.14 0.54
C GLN A 41 3.49 9.58 0.77
N GLN A 42 3.85 10.31 -0.30
CA GLN A 42 4.24 11.72 -0.17
C GLN A 42 3.13 12.57 0.50
N ALA A 43 1.87 12.30 0.18
CA ALA A 43 0.73 12.99 0.78
C ALA A 43 0.55 12.62 2.26
N VAL A 44 0.69 11.34 2.59
CA VAL A 44 0.59 10.84 3.97
C VAL A 44 1.73 11.35 4.85
N ASP A 45 2.96 11.39 4.34
CA ASP A 45 4.13 11.93 5.05
C ASP A 45 3.93 13.42 5.38
N ALA A 46 3.19 14.15 4.54
CA ALA A 46 2.77 15.53 4.79
C ALA A 46 1.51 15.65 5.68
N GLY A 47 0.97 14.54 6.18
CA GLY A 47 -0.18 14.48 7.09
C GLY A 47 -1.54 14.56 6.39
N PHE A 48 -1.61 14.34 5.08
CA PHE A 48 -2.84 14.31 4.30
C PHE A 48 -3.29 12.88 3.97
N THR A 49 -4.47 12.71 3.36
CA THR A 49 -4.89 11.42 2.77
C THR A 49 -4.09 11.12 1.51
N ALA A 50 -3.88 9.84 1.19
CA ALA A 50 -3.03 9.39 0.09
C ALA A 50 -3.43 10.02 -1.25
N HIS A 51 -4.73 10.24 -1.47
CA HIS A 51 -5.22 10.81 -2.72
C HIS A 51 -5.10 12.34 -2.84
N THR A 52 -4.71 13.05 -1.77
CA THR A 52 -4.66 14.53 -1.74
C THR A 52 -3.83 15.15 -2.87
N LEU A 53 -2.73 14.49 -3.28
CA LEU A 53 -1.83 15.02 -4.33
C LEU A 53 -2.13 14.47 -5.73
N SER A 54 -3.06 13.51 -5.85
CA SER A 54 -3.41 12.84 -7.11
C SER A 54 -4.86 13.06 -7.56
N ASP A 55 -5.78 13.36 -6.65
CA ASP A 55 -7.18 13.65 -6.94
C ASP A 55 -7.55 15.06 -6.50
N ALA A 56 -7.95 15.89 -7.47
CA ALA A 56 -8.36 17.26 -7.24
C ALA A 56 -9.62 17.39 -6.36
N HIS A 57 -10.40 16.32 -6.18
CA HIS A 57 -11.64 16.36 -5.40
C HIS A 57 -11.45 16.07 -3.91
N GLU A 58 -10.34 15.42 -3.53
CA GLU A 58 -10.07 14.99 -2.15
C GLU A 58 -9.76 16.20 -1.25
N ASN A 59 -8.81 17.03 -1.68
CA ASN A 59 -8.48 18.29 -1.03
C ASN A 59 -8.11 19.34 -2.09
N PRO A 60 -9.10 19.96 -2.75
CA PRO A 60 -8.86 20.84 -3.89
C PRO A 60 -7.88 21.99 -3.59
N PRO A 61 -7.95 22.69 -2.43
CA PRO A 61 -7.01 23.75 -2.11
C PRO A 61 -5.55 23.29 -2.09
N ILE A 62 -5.25 22.17 -1.41
CA ILE A 62 -3.89 21.62 -1.33
C ILE A 62 -3.44 21.09 -2.69
N TYR A 63 -4.30 20.37 -3.40
CA TYR A 63 -4.01 19.85 -4.73
C TYR A 63 -3.60 20.99 -5.70
N HIS A 64 -4.39 22.06 -5.77
CA HIS A 64 -4.10 23.18 -6.66
C HIS A 64 -2.83 23.94 -6.26
N TYR A 65 -2.58 24.11 -4.96
CA TYR A 65 -1.34 24.72 -4.48
C TYR A 65 -0.12 23.87 -4.86
N TYR A 66 -0.18 22.56 -4.63
CA TYR A 66 0.88 21.62 -5.03
C TYR A 66 1.17 21.70 -6.53
N GLN A 67 0.14 21.57 -7.37
CA GLN A 67 0.29 21.66 -8.83
C GLN A 67 0.86 23.01 -9.27
N TRP A 68 0.44 24.11 -8.64
CA TRP A 68 0.96 25.44 -8.94
C TRP A 68 2.45 25.55 -8.60
N VAL A 69 2.88 25.08 -7.43
CA VAL A 69 4.31 25.11 -7.01
C VAL A 69 5.16 24.30 -7.98
N LEU A 70 4.72 23.10 -8.37
CA LEU A 70 5.42 22.29 -9.36
C LEU A 70 5.58 23.03 -10.70
N ALA A 71 4.49 23.60 -11.21
CA ALA A 71 4.48 24.23 -12.53
C ALA A 71 5.21 25.58 -12.59
N ASN A 72 5.30 26.32 -11.47
CA ASN A 72 5.78 27.71 -11.48
C ASN A 72 7.06 27.93 -10.69
N CYS A 73 7.32 27.13 -9.66
CA CYS A 73 8.49 27.30 -8.80
C CYS A 73 9.52 26.16 -8.96
N LEU A 74 9.06 24.97 -9.33
CA LEU A 74 9.89 23.77 -9.50
C LEU A 74 9.83 23.22 -10.93
N ALA A 75 9.53 24.09 -11.92
CA ALA A 75 9.36 23.67 -13.31
C ALA A 75 10.63 23.03 -13.91
N GLU A 76 11.80 23.44 -13.43
CA GLU A 76 13.11 22.89 -13.84
C GLU A 76 13.53 21.65 -13.04
N HIS A 77 12.75 21.27 -12.01
CA HIS A 77 12.99 20.12 -11.13
C HIS A 77 11.90 19.07 -11.33
N PRO A 78 12.06 18.14 -12.29
CA PRO A 78 11.07 17.10 -12.51
C PRO A 78 10.89 16.24 -11.27
N VAL A 79 9.65 15.85 -10.97
CA VAL A 79 9.35 14.99 -9.82
C VAL A 79 9.87 13.58 -10.10
N HIS A 80 10.96 13.21 -9.44
CA HIS A 80 11.55 11.87 -9.49
C HIS A 80 10.84 10.94 -8.50
N GLU A 81 9.67 10.42 -8.85
CA GLU A 81 8.90 9.50 -8.00
C GLU A 81 9.08 8.03 -8.39
N LEU A 82 9.07 7.15 -7.39
CA LEU A 82 8.92 5.71 -7.63
C LEU A 82 7.55 5.43 -8.27
N SER A 83 7.58 4.84 -9.46
CA SER A 83 6.37 4.50 -10.20
C SER A 83 5.66 3.32 -9.56
N ALA A 84 4.35 3.47 -9.34
CA ALA A 84 3.43 2.39 -8.98
C ALA A 84 2.75 1.76 -10.22
N GLN A 85 3.21 2.09 -11.44
CA GLN A 85 2.63 1.58 -12.69
C GLN A 85 3.00 0.11 -12.89
N LEU A 86 2.15 -0.76 -12.36
CA LEU A 86 2.21 -2.20 -12.57
C LEU A 86 1.12 -2.60 -13.56
N VAL A 87 1.40 -3.64 -14.36
CA VAL A 87 0.53 -4.09 -15.45
C VAL A 87 -0.66 -4.87 -14.86
N GLY A 88 -1.88 -4.34 -14.98
CA GLY A 88 -3.05 -4.85 -14.24
C GLY A 88 -3.39 -6.34 -14.42
N ASN A 89 -3.18 -6.91 -15.61
CA ASN A 89 -3.48 -8.33 -15.85
C ASN A 89 -2.35 -9.30 -15.43
N SER A 90 -1.34 -8.81 -14.73
CA SER A 90 -0.14 -9.57 -14.38
C SER A 90 -0.12 -9.91 -12.89
N PHE A 91 0.52 -11.01 -12.54
CA PHE A 91 0.90 -11.31 -11.16
C PHE A 91 2.25 -10.66 -10.88
N VAL A 92 2.33 -9.81 -9.86
CA VAL A 92 3.56 -9.11 -9.50
C VAL A 92 4.06 -9.56 -8.14
N CYS A 93 5.33 -9.90 -8.05
CA CYS A 93 5.96 -10.33 -6.81
C CYS A 93 7.45 -10.01 -6.76
N VAL A 94 8.02 -10.07 -5.56
CA VAL A 94 9.47 -9.98 -5.30
C VAL A 94 9.90 -11.13 -4.41
N ASN A 95 11.11 -11.63 -4.63
CA ASN A 95 11.79 -12.62 -3.77
C ASN A 95 10.99 -13.90 -3.49
N LEU A 96 10.15 -14.32 -4.44
CA LEU A 96 9.31 -15.51 -4.29
C LEU A 96 9.92 -16.74 -5.00
N PHE A 97 10.38 -16.54 -6.23
CA PHE A 97 10.92 -17.60 -7.09
C PHE A 97 12.44 -17.56 -7.12
N GLN A 98 13.08 -18.73 -7.19
CA GLN A 98 14.53 -18.84 -7.32
C GLN A 98 14.95 -18.52 -8.77
N THR A 99 15.12 -17.25 -9.07
CA THR A 99 15.44 -16.74 -10.41
C THR A 99 16.50 -15.65 -10.36
N ASP A 100 17.20 -15.46 -11.49
CA ASP A 100 18.16 -14.37 -11.73
C ASP A 100 17.52 -13.19 -12.48
N LEU A 101 16.22 -13.27 -12.80
CA LEU A 101 15.48 -12.21 -13.45
C LEU A 101 15.39 -10.94 -12.56
N PRO A 102 15.42 -9.74 -13.17
CA PRO A 102 15.22 -8.49 -12.44
C PRO A 102 13.92 -8.48 -11.64
N GLN A 103 13.99 -7.98 -10.41
CA GLN A 103 12.84 -7.82 -9.51
C GLN A 103 12.31 -6.37 -9.59
N PRO A 104 10.99 -6.13 -9.46
CA PRO A 104 9.92 -7.12 -9.27
C PRO A 104 9.63 -7.94 -10.52
N LEU A 105 9.24 -9.21 -10.32
CA LEU A 105 8.76 -10.06 -11.40
C LEU A 105 7.33 -9.66 -11.75
N THR A 106 7.08 -9.41 -13.03
CA THR A 106 5.74 -9.21 -13.59
C THR A 106 5.42 -10.39 -14.51
N LEU A 107 4.50 -11.25 -14.08
CA LEU A 107 4.14 -12.48 -14.77
C LEU A 107 2.81 -12.31 -15.51
N ASN A 108 2.86 -12.46 -16.82
CA ASN A 108 1.67 -12.43 -17.67
C ASN A 108 0.91 -13.76 -17.63
N PRO A 109 -0.35 -13.80 -18.09
CA PRO A 109 -1.20 -15.00 -18.12
C PRO A 109 -0.54 -16.27 -18.66
N TRP A 110 0.20 -16.17 -19.75
CA TRP A 110 0.86 -17.33 -20.36
C TRP A 110 2.09 -17.83 -19.59
N GLN A 111 2.65 -17.03 -18.67
CA GLN A 111 3.80 -17.42 -17.85
C GLN A 111 3.37 -18.19 -16.59
N VAL A 112 2.15 -17.98 -16.10
CA VAL A 112 1.69 -18.56 -14.83
C VAL A 112 1.75 -20.08 -14.82
N SER A 113 1.39 -20.75 -15.91
CA SER A 113 1.47 -22.22 -15.97
C SER A 113 2.90 -22.73 -15.80
N ALA A 114 3.90 -22.04 -16.34
CA ALA A 114 5.30 -22.41 -16.16
C ALA A 114 5.80 -22.12 -14.73
N MET A 115 5.23 -21.09 -14.09
CA MET A 115 5.61 -20.68 -12.74
C MET A 115 4.96 -21.53 -11.64
N ALA A 116 3.92 -22.33 -11.97
CA ALA A 116 3.18 -23.14 -11.02
C ALA A 116 4.10 -24.07 -10.21
N ASP A 117 5.04 -24.75 -10.88
CA ASP A 117 6.00 -25.69 -10.26
C ASP A 117 7.43 -25.14 -10.19
N PHE A 118 7.64 -23.89 -10.60
CA PHE A 118 8.97 -23.29 -10.63
C PHE A 118 9.58 -23.24 -9.22
N PRO A 119 10.89 -23.47 -9.06
CA PRO A 119 11.54 -23.45 -7.74
C PRO A 119 11.29 -22.16 -6.97
N LEU A 120 10.94 -22.30 -5.68
CA LEU A 120 10.71 -21.18 -4.78
C LEU A 120 12.00 -20.90 -4.00
N MET A 121 12.28 -19.62 -3.74
CA MET A 121 13.39 -19.23 -2.86
C MET A 121 12.95 -18.98 -1.40
N THR A 122 11.65 -18.93 -1.18
CA THR A 122 11.01 -18.71 0.13
C THR A 122 9.79 -19.62 0.27
N ASN A 123 9.40 -19.88 1.50
CA ASN A 123 8.16 -20.58 1.86
C ASN A 123 7.11 -19.63 2.45
N CYS A 124 7.33 -18.31 2.40
CA CYS A 124 6.37 -17.33 2.88
C CYS A 124 6.39 -16.05 2.04
N ALA A 125 5.26 -15.33 2.01
CA ALA A 125 5.15 -14.03 1.36
C ALA A 125 4.07 -13.16 2.02
N VAL A 126 4.26 -11.84 1.98
CA VAL A 126 3.25 -10.86 2.40
C VAL A 126 2.51 -10.32 1.19
N ILE A 127 1.20 -10.45 1.17
CA ILE A 127 0.32 -9.89 0.14
C ILE A 127 0.03 -8.44 0.51
N ILE A 128 0.38 -7.52 -0.37
CA ILE A 128 0.17 -6.09 -0.24
C ILE A 128 -0.92 -5.69 -1.24
N GLU A 129 -1.98 -5.05 -0.76
CA GLU A 129 -3.10 -4.64 -1.62
C GLU A 129 -2.71 -3.46 -2.53
N ASN A 130 -1.93 -2.50 -2.04
CA ASN A 130 -1.67 -1.24 -2.75
C ASN A 130 -0.32 -1.22 -3.49
N ASN A 131 -0.33 -0.97 -4.81
CA ASN A 131 0.87 -0.91 -5.65
C ASN A 131 1.95 0.05 -5.14
N GLY A 132 1.55 1.23 -4.66
CA GLY A 132 2.47 2.24 -4.14
C GLY A 132 3.15 1.75 -2.86
N VAL A 133 2.37 1.15 -1.95
CA VAL A 133 2.88 0.55 -0.72
C VAL A 133 3.83 -0.62 -1.06
N PHE A 134 3.46 -1.48 -2.01
CA PHE A 134 4.33 -2.56 -2.50
C PHE A 134 5.66 -2.02 -3.05
N ALA A 135 5.60 -1.05 -3.97
CA ALA A 135 6.78 -0.46 -4.59
C ALA A 135 7.68 0.21 -3.55
N TRP A 136 7.08 0.88 -2.56
CA TRP A 136 7.82 1.55 -1.50
C TRP A 136 8.47 0.59 -0.52
N LEU A 137 7.73 -0.43 -0.07
CA LEU A 137 8.28 -1.48 0.81
C LEU A 137 9.39 -2.25 0.11
N HIS A 138 9.24 -2.61 -1.17
CA HIS A 138 10.31 -3.26 -1.93
C HIS A 138 11.55 -2.37 -2.09
N HIS A 139 11.38 -1.08 -2.38
CA HIS A 139 12.50 -0.14 -2.47
C HIS A 139 13.31 -0.08 -1.16
N ARG A 140 12.60 -0.04 -0.02
CA ARG A 140 13.21 0.05 1.31
C ARG A 140 13.76 -1.27 1.83
N HIS A 141 13.10 -2.37 1.47
CA HIS A 141 13.38 -3.73 1.93
C HIS A 141 13.47 -4.69 0.74
N PRO A 142 14.56 -4.61 -0.05
CA PRO A 142 14.67 -5.32 -1.33
C PRO A 142 14.67 -6.84 -1.21
N ASN A 143 14.80 -7.39 0.00
CA ASN A 143 14.87 -8.83 0.25
C ASN A 143 13.56 -9.43 0.79
N TRP A 144 12.54 -8.62 1.08
CA TRP A 144 11.28 -9.16 1.59
C TRP A 144 10.49 -9.87 0.49
N PRO A 145 9.90 -11.04 0.78
CA PRO A 145 9.01 -11.71 -0.15
C PRO A 145 7.64 -11.06 -0.11
N LEU A 146 7.31 -10.29 -1.16
CA LEU A 146 6.06 -9.55 -1.27
C LEU A 146 5.31 -9.96 -2.55
N ILE A 147 3.99 -9.96 -2.47
CA ILE A 147 3.07 -10.14 -3.61
C ILE A 147 2.23 -8.88 -3.69
N ASP A 148 2.17 -8.25 -4.87
CA ASP A 148 1.25 -7.15 -5.11
C ASP A 148 -0.09 -7.71 -5.59
N GLN A 149 -1.18 -7.30 -4.94
CA GLN A 149 -2.54 -7.70 -5.29
C GLN A 149 -3.26 -6.65 -6.13
N ALA A 150 -2.71 -5.43 -6.25
CA ALA A 150 -3.25 -4.36 -7.07
C ALA A 150 -4.73 -4.02 -6.83
N GLY A 151 -5.10 -3.86 -5.56
CA GLY A 151 -6.39 -3.36 -5.12
C GLY A 151 -7.53 -4.33 -5.41
N ASN A 152 -8.47 -3.96 -6.27
CA ASN A 152 -9.61 -4.83 -6.57
C ASN A 152 -9.42 -5.71 -7.81
N ASP A 153 -8.19 -5.79 -8.34
CA ASP A 153 -7.85 -6.54 -9.55
C ASP A 153 -7.65 -8.04 -9.28
N PHE A 154 -8.77 -8.74 -9.06
CA PHE A 154 -8.79 -10.19 -8.93
C PHE A 154 -8.79 -10.85 -10.32
N ASN A 155 -7.75 -10.62 -11.11
CA ASN A 155 -7.62 -11.30 -12.40
C ASN A 155 -7.41 -12.82 -12.20
N SER A 156 -7.98 -13.62 -13.11
CA SER A 156 -8.00 -15.09 -12.97
C SER A 156 -6.60 -15.72 -12.94
N THR A 157 -5.63 -15.04 -13.55
CA THR A 157 -4.24 -15.45 -13.67
C THR A 157 -3.52 -15.37 -12.33
N ALA A 158 -3.51 -14.19 -11.71
CA ALA A 158 -2.92 -13.94 -10.40
C ALA A 158 -3.57 -14.82 -9.32
N ASN A 159 -4.90 -14.94 -9.39
CA ASN A 159 -5.67 -15.80 -8.50
C ASN A 159 -5.29 -17.29 -8.62
N CYS A 160 -5.00 -17.77 -9.83
CA CYS A 160 -4.55 -19.13 -10.05
C CYS A 160 -3.18 -19.36 -9.41
N LEU A 161 -2.22 -18.49 -9.69
CA LEU A 161 -0.87 -18.61 -9.16
C LEU A 161 -0.84 -18.52 -7.64
N LEU A 162 -1.57 -17.57 -7.04
CA LEU A 162 -1.66 -17.44 -5.58
C LEU A 162 -2.18 -18.72 -4.93
N ARG A 163 -3.23 -19.32 -5.46
CA ARG A 163 -3.74 -20.61 -4.95
C ARG A 163 -2.72 -21.72 -5.08
N GLN A 164 -1.97 -21.78 -6.18
CA GLN A 164 -0.92 -22.79 -6.38
C GLN A 164 0.23 -22.61 -5.39
N LEU A 165 0.67 -21.37 -5.15
CA LEU A 165 1.70 -21.07 -4.16
C LEU A 165 1.29 -21.55 -2.77
N VAL A 166 0.07 -21.21 -2.33
CA VAL A 166 -0.47 -21.68 -1.05
C VAL A 166 -0.61 -23.20 -1.03
N TYR A 167 -1.07 -23.83 -2.11
CA TYR A 167 -1.15 -25.29 -2.23
C TYR A 167 0.22 -25.96 -2.09
N ARG A 168 1.27 -25.32 -2.58
CA ARG A 168 2.68 -25.75 -2.43
C ARG A 168 3.27 -25.49 -1.04
N GLY A 169 2.49 -24.95 -0.11
CA GLY A 169 2.90 -24.69 1.26
C GLY A 169 3.53 -23.31 1.49
N VAL A 170 3.37 -22.36 0.57
CA VAL A 170 3.75 -20.97 0.84
C VAL A 170 2.79 -20.36 1.84
N ALA A 171 3.29 -20.05 3.04
CA ALA A 171 2.55 -19.31 4.05
C ALA A 171 2.34 -17.86 3.58
N VAL A 172 1.14 -17.33 3.76
CA VAL A 172 0.82 -15.96 3.34
C VAL A 172 0.11 -15.19 4.43
N THR A 173 0.39 -13.89 4.50
CA THR A 173 -0.40 -12.93 5.28
C THR A 173 -0.76 -11.74 4.40
N TYR A 174 -1.89 -11.09 4.67
CA TYR A 174 -2.45 -9.99 3.90
C TYR A 174 -2.39 -8.67 4.66
N LEU A 175 -2.01 -7.62 3.94
CA LEU A 175 -2.06 -6.23 4.37
C LEU A 175 -2.87 -5.41 3.36
N GLY A 176 -3.94 -4.78 3.86
CA GLY A 176 -4.85 -3.95 3.08
C GLY A 176 -5.32 -2.70 3.82
N ASP A 177 -6.09 -1.88 3.11
CA ASP A 177 -6.67 -0.65 3.66
C ASP A 177 -7.68 -0.98 4.77
N LEU A 178 -7.70 -0.14 5.81
CA LEU A 178 -8.60 -0.29 6.96
C LEU A 178 -9.81 0.62 6.80
N ASP A 179 -10.58 0.32 5.77
CA ASP A 179 -11.87 0.92 5.47
C ASP A 179 -12.87 -0.15 5.00
N SER A 180 -14.12 0.23 4.80
CA SER A 180 -15.16 -0.73 4.42
C SER A 180 -14.90 -1.42 3.06
N PRO A 181 -14.49 -0.71 1.99
CA PRO A 181 -14.05 -1.35 0.74
C PRO A 181 -12.84 -2.29 0.89
N GLY A 182 -11.81 -1.89 1.61
CA GLY A 182 -10.59 -2.67 1.85
C GLY A 182 -10.89 -3.96 2.62
N ILE A 183 -11.77 -3.91 3.62
CA ILE A 183 -12.24 -5.12 4.31
C ILE A 183 -13.01 -6.06 3.37
N GLN A 184 -13.73 -5.56 2.36
CA GLN A 184 -14.35 -6.42 1.35
C GLN A 184 -13.32 -7.06 0.41
N ILE A 185 -12.22 -6.36 0.10
CA ILE A 185 -11.10 -6.92 -0.66
C ILE A 185 -10.44 -8.04 0.15
N ALA A 186 -10.15 -7.81 1.44
CA ALA A 186 -9.65 -8.82 2.35
C ALA A 186 -10.55 -10.07 2.39
N GLU A 187 -11.87 -9.90 2.47
CA GLU A 187 -12.85 -10.99 2.42
C GLU A 187 -12.81 -11.75 1.08
N ARG A 188 -12.55 -11.06 -0.04
CA ARG A 188 -12.35 -11.71 -1.34
C ARG A 188 -11.05 -12.52 -1.38
N VAL A 189 -9.97 -12.03 -0.78
CA VAL A 189 -8.71 -12.79 -0.66
C VAL A 189 -8.92 -14.03 0.21
N GLN A 190 -9.59 -13.93 1.35
CA GLN A 190 -9.90 -15.09 2.19
C GLN A 190 -10.71 -16.15 1.44
N ARG A 191 -11.70 -15.74 0.63
CA ARG A 191 -12.48 -16.67 -0.20
C ARG A 191 -11.68 -17.26 -1.37
N LEU A 192 -10.63 -16.59 -1.83
CA LEU A 192 -9.75 -17.08 -2.88
C LEU A 192 -8.84 -18.22 -2.39
N ILE A 193 -8.38 -18.15 -1.14
CA ILE A 193 -7.52 -19.14 -0.49
C ILE A 193 -8.14 -19.65 0.82
N PRO A 194 -9.33 -20.29 0.77
CA PRO A 194 -10.08 -20.69 1.96
C PRO A 194 -9.38 -21.74 2.82
N GLN A 195 -8.34 -22.39 2.29
CA GLN A 195 -7.49 -23.32 3.02
C GLN A 195 -6.56 -22.65 4.04
N VAL A 196 -6.31 -21.33 3.91
CA VAL A 196 -5.52 -20.57 4.89
C VAL A 196 -6.48 -20.08 5.97
N PRO A 197 -6.28 -20.45 7.24
CA PRO A 197 -7.06 -19.94 8.36
C PRO A 197 -7.02 -18.40 8.40
N ALA A 198 -8.15 -17.77 8.75
CA ALA A 198 -8.24 -16.32 8.73
C ALA A 198 -7.31 -15.63 9.75
N ASP A 199 -7.04 -16.27 10.88
CA ASP A 199 -6.08 -15.79 11.89
C ASP A 199 -4.63 -15.87 11.40
N GLU A 200 -4.31 -16.80 10.50
CA GLU A 200 -3.01 -16.85 9.80
C GLU A 200 -2.95 -15.81 8.67
N LEU A 201 -3.97 -15.77 7.81
CA LEU A 201 -4.01 -14.84 6.68
C LEU A 201 -3.97 -13.38 7.17
N PHE A 202 -4.68 -13.05 8.24
CA PHE A 202 -4.71 -11.70 8.80
C PHE A 202 -3.85 -11.54 10.07
N ALA A 203 -2.82 -12.39 10.25
CA ALA A 203 -1.94 -12.35 11.43
C ALA A 203 -1.33 -10.96 11.70
N LEU A 204 -1.03 -10.20 10.64
CA LEU A 204 -0.53 -8.84 10.75
C LEU A 204 -1.61 -7.76 10.91
N GLN A 205 -2.88 -8.05 10.64
CA GLN A 205 -4.02 -7.13 10.78
C GLN A 205 -5.14 -7.70 11.67
N LEU A 206 -4.78 -8.30 12.80
CA LEU A 206 -5.77 -8.79 13.76
C LEU A 206 -6.65 -7.65 14.31
N PRO A 207 -7.91 -7.93 14.71
CA PRO A 207 -8.86 -6.90 15.11
C PRO A 207 -8.37 -5.94 16.20
N GLN A 208 -7.63 -6.43 17.20
CA GLN A 208 -7.11 -5.58 18.27
C GLN A 208 -6.09 -4.56 17.75
N ARG A 209 -5.28 -4.97 16.76
CA ARG A 209 -4.31 -4.09 16.11
C ARG A 209 -4.99 -3.10 15.18
N VAL A 210 -5.99 -3.55 14.42
CA VAL A 210 -6.83 -2.67 13.58
C VAL A 210 -7.47 -1.58 14.44
N PHE A 211 -8.07 -1.94 15.58
CA PHE A 211 -8.62 -0.98 16.52
C PHE A 211 -7.58 0.04 17.00
N ALA A 212 -6.39 -0.41 17.40
CA ALA A 212 -5.32 0.49 17.85
C ALA A 212 -4.89 1.48 16.74
N TRP A 213 -4.74 1.00 15.50
CA TRP A 213 -4.41 1.84 14.36
C TRP A 213 -5.52 2.84 14.03
N LEU A 214 -6.80 2.45 14.12
CA LEU A 214 -7.93 3.37 13.94
C LEU A 214 -7.97 4.48 15.00
N VAL A 215 -7.61 4.16 16.25
CA VAL A 215 -7.52 5.16 17.31
C VAL A 215 -6.36 6.13 17.04
N GLN A 216 -5.19 5.60 16.67
CA GLN A 216 -3.96 6.39 16.54
C GLN A 216 -3.88 7.20 15.24
N TYR A 217 -4.25 6.60 14.11
CA TYR A 217 -4.04 7.16 12.76
C TYR A 217 -5.35 7.48 12.04
N GLY A 218 -6.49 7.08 12.60
CA GLY A 218 -7.76 7.09 11.90
C GLY A 218 -8.28 8.48 11.58
N LYS A 219 -8.73 8.64 10.33
CA LYS A 219 -9.37 9.86 9.82
C LYS A 219 -10.87 9.63 9.61
N PRO A 220 -11.72 10.63 9.87
CA PRO A 220 -13.16 10.48 9.70
C PRO A 220 -13.57 10.51 8.23
N ASP A 221 -14.36 9.54 7.78
CA ASP A 221 -15.04 9.58 6.47
C ASP A 221 -16.25 8.64 6.46
N ALA A 222 -17.45 9.23 6.37
CA ALA A 222 -18.71 8.49 6.44
C ALA A 222 -18.96 7.54 5.25
N LYS A 223 -18.32 7.75 4.09
CA LYS A 223 -18.40 6.83 2.95
C LYS A 223 -17.46 5.64 3.13
N ARG A 224 -16.22 5.90 3.58
CA ARG A 224 -15.22 4.86 3.81
C ARG A 224 -15.53 4.01 5.05
N THR A 225 -16.35 4.49 5.98
CA THR A 225 -16.73 3.75 7.21
C THR A 225 -18.17 3.24 7.23
N LYS A 226 -18.81 3.12 6.06
CA LYS A 226 -20.16 2.57 5.97
C LYS A 226 -20.17 1.12 6.44
N GLN A 227 -21.19 0.73 7.19
CA GLN A 227 -21.39 -0.66 7.52
C GLN A 227 -21.49 -1.50 6.23
N GLN A 228 -20.78 -2.61 6.19
CA GLN A 228 -20.86 -3.63 5.14
C GLN A 228 -21.06 -4.99 5.81
N THR A 229 -21.17 -6.05 5.01
CA THR A 229 -21.27 -7.43 5.50
C THR A 229 -20.13 -8.24 4.93
N VAL A 230 -19.46 -8.99 5.81
CA VAL A 230 -18.43 -9.98 5.48
C VAL A 230 -18.71 -11.27 6.25
N GLN A 231 -18.27 -12.42 5.74
CA GLN A 231 -18.55 -13.70 6.38
C GLN A 231 -17.46 -14.08 7.38
N THR A 232 -16.22 -13.62 7.17
CA THR A 232 -15.09 -13.92 8.05
C THR A 232 -15.23 -13.19 9.40
N PRO A 233 -15.31 -13.90 10.54
CA PRO A 233 -15.55 -13.27 11.84
C PRO A 233 -14.52 -12.20 12.24
N LEU A 234 -13.24 -12.44 11.98
CA LEU A 234 -12.17 -11.47 12.26
C LEU A 234 -12.36 -10.17 11.46
N LEU A 235 -12.73 -10.29 10.18
CA LEU A 235 -12.99 -9.13 9.33
C LEU A 235 -14.27 -8.39 9.77
N GLN A 236 -15.28 -9.11 10.26
CA GLN A 236 -16.49 -8.50 10.79
C GLN A 236 -16.22 -7.70 12.07
N GLU A 237 -15.31 -8.15 12.93
CA GLU A 237 -14.86 -7.41 14.11
C GLU A 237 -14.07 -6.14 13.72
N ALA A 238 -13.15 -6.26 12.76
CA ALA A 238 -12.41 -5.11 12.20
C ALA A 238 -13.38 -4.07 11.59
N LEU A 239 -14.34 -4.51 10.79
CA LEU A 239 -15.35 -3.66 10.17
C LEU A 239 -16.24 -2.97 11.21
N THR A 240 -16.59 -3.66 12.29
CA THR A 240 -17.35 -3.09 13.39
C THR A 240 -16.56 -1.95 14.03
N SER A 241 -15.25 -2.13 14.26
CA SER A 241 -14.37 -1.07 14.78
C SER A 241 -14.31 0.14 13.86
N ILE A 242 -14.13 -0.06 12.55
CA ILE A 242 -14.15 0.99 11.52
C ILE A 242 -15.47 1.78 11.58
N HIS A 243 -16.59 1.06 11.58
CA HIS A 243 -17.92 1.66 11.58
C HIS A 243 -18.23 2.42 12.87
N THR A 244 -17.97 1.81 14.02
CA THR A 244 -18.25 2.39 15.35
C THR A 244 -17.41 3.63 15.61
N LEU A 245 -16.13 3.62 15.23
CA LEU A 245 -15.25 4.79 15.38
C LEU A 245 -15.53 5.86 14.31
N GLY A 246 -16.16 5.48 13.19
CA GLY A 246 -16.36 6.36 12.04
C GLY A 246 -15.05 6.82 11.42
N LYS A 247 -13.98 6.02 11.56
CA LYS A 247 -12.63 6.32 11.10
C LYS A 247 -12.09 5.24 10.17
N PHE A 248 -11.21 5.62 9.25
CA PHE A 248 -10.46 4.72 8.39
C PHE A 248 -8.96 5.00 8.46
N VAL A 249 -8.14 4.05 8.01
CA VAL A 249 -6.69 4.20 7.85
C VAL A 249 -6.26 3.63 6.49
N GLU A 250 -5.53 4.42 5.71
CA GLU A 250 -4.89 3.99 4.45
C GLU A 250 -3.62 3.20 4.74
N GLN A 251 -3.25 2.22 3.91
CA GLN A 251 -2.01 1.45 4.08
C GLN A 251 -0.76 2.33 4.11
N GLU A 252 -0.72 3.43 3.34
CA GLU A 252 0.39 4.38 3.35
C GLU A 252 0.67 4.96 4.75
N GLN A 253 -0.34 5.02 5.63
CA GLN A 253 -0.18 5.46 7.01
C GLN A 253 0.48 4.42 7.92
N LEU A 254 0.59 3.17 7.46
CA LEU A 254 1.00 2.02 8.26
C LEU A 254 2.40 1.51 7.91
N ILE A 255 3.13 2.15 6.99
CA ILE A 255 4.49 1.74 6.58
C ILE A 255 5.39 1.46 7.79
N ALA A 256 5.50 2.41 8.73
CA ALA A 256 6.35 2.22 9.91
C ALA A 256 5.91 1.00 10.76
N ALA A 257 4.60 0.79 10.90
CA ALA A 257 4.08 -0.38 11.62
C ALA A 257 4.36 -1.68 10.86
N TYR A 258 4.29 -1.67 9.53
CA TYR A 258 4.66 -2.80 8.69
C TYR A 258 6.14 -3.13 8.80
N GLU A 259 7.00 -2.11 8.94
CA GLU A 259 8.43 -2.29 9.11
C GLU A 259 8.81 -2.99 10.41
N ASP A 260 7.99 -2.87 11.45
CA ASP A 260 8.17 -3.62 12.70
C ASP A 260 7.59 -5.04 12.60
N LEU A 261 6.43 -5.18 11.95
CA LEU A 261 5.63 -6.42 11.98
C LEU A 261 6.07 -7.46 10.95
N ILE A 262 6.39 -7.04 9.72
CA ILE A 262 6.75 -7.94 8.63
C ILE A 262 8.00 -8.76 8.97
N PRO A 263 9.13 -8.17 9.42
CA PRO A 263 10.32 -8.95 9.77
C PRO A 263 10.05 -10.01 10.84
N ALA A 264 9.26 -9.66 11.86
CA ALA A 264 8.91 -10.57 12.94
C ALA A 264 8.09 -11.78 12.42
N TRP A 265 7.16 -11.55 11.50
CA TRP A 265 6.38 -12.61 10.88
C TRP A 265 7.23 -13.46 9.92
N LEU A 266 8.07 -12.83 9.09
CA LEU A 266 8.98 -13.55 8.19
C LEU A 266 9.96 -14.45 8.95
N ALA A 267 10.47 -14.01 10.10
CA ALA A 267 11.39 -14.79 10.93
C ALA A 267 10.74 -16.05 11.54
N GLN A 268 9.42 -16.07 11.71
CA GLN A 268 8.68 -17.25 12.19
C GLN A 268 8.50 -18.32 11.11
N HIS A 269 8.56 -17.90 9.83
CA HIS A 269 8.28 -18.77 8.69
C HIS A 269 9.55 -19.15 7.92
N THR A 270 10.64 -18.39 8.06
CA THR A 270 11.92 -18.75 7.47
C THR A 270 12.50 -19.98 8.19
N PRO A 271 12.80 -21.08 7.49
CA PRO A 271 13.42 -22.24 8.13
C PRO A 271 14.75 -21.83 8.76
N LYS A 272 14.95 -22.19 10.03
CA LYS A 272 16.27 -22.06 10.65
C LYS A 272 17.25 -22.93 9.87
N PRO A 273 18.46 -22.44 9.53
CA PRO A 273 19.47 -23.31 8.97
C PRO A 273 19.72 -24.46 9.95
N GLU A 274 19.70 -25.69 9.44
CA GLU A 274 20.08 -26.87 10.22
C GLU A 274 21.51 -26.65 10.73
N SER A 275 21.66 -26.65 12.05
CA SER A 275 22.94 -26.53 12.76
C SER A 275 23.68 -27.86 12.82
#